data_AF-A0AB38Z827-F1
#
_entry.id   AF-A0AB38Z827-F1
#
_cell.length_a   1.000
_cell.length_b   1.000
_cell.length_c   1.000
_cell.angle_alpha   90.00
_cell.angle_beta   90.00
_cell.angle_gamma   90.00
#
_symmetry.space_group_name_H-M   'P 1'
#
loop_
_entity.id
_entity.type
_entity.pdbx_description
1 polymer ?
#
loop_
_entity_poly.entity_id
_entity_poly.type
_entity_poly.pdbx_seq_one_letter_code
_entity_poly.pdbx_strand_id
1 'polypeptide(L)' 'MAKTRQPVVGKNKVSIRVLFSEADYQSLVKLAELERTDIGSMVRRAVALQYSLPPCEKLKDDTENTSDPARG' A
#
# COMPACT_ATOMS: atom_id res chain seq x y z
N MET A 1 18.87 6.85 -14.08
CA MET A 1 17.42 6.80 -13.79
C MET A 1 17.18 7.50 -12.46
N ALA A 2 16.50 8.65 -12.46
CA ALA A 2 16.25 9.41 -11.25
C ALA A 2 15.36 8.60 -10.30
N LYS A 3 15.93 8.16 -9.18
CA LYS A 3 15.20 7.49 -8.10
C LYS A 3 14.24 8.53 -7.53
N THR A 4 13.00 8.53 -8.00
CA THR A 4 11.91 9.33 -7.43
C THR A 4 11.86 8.99 -5.95
N ARG A 5 12.34 9.90 -5.10
CA ARG A 5 12.26 9.76 -3.65
C ARG A 5 10.79 9.61 -3.31
N GLN A 6 10.37 8.40 -2.99
CA GLN A 6 9.02 8.20 -2.52
C GLN A 6 8.86 9.04 -1.24
N PRO A 7 7.83 9.89 -1.15
CA PRO A 7 7.58 10.66 0.04
C PRO A 7 7.06 9.70 1.11
N VAL A 8 7.98 9.06 1.82
CA VAL A 8 7.64 8.19 2.96
C VAL A 8 7.25 9.09 4.13
N VAL A 9 6.02 8.93 4.65
CA VAL A 9 5.50 9.68 5.79
C VAL A 9 5.38 8.72 6.98
N GLY A 10 6.27 8.82 7.97
CA GLY A 10 6.31 7.93 9.14
C GLY A 10 6.98 6.57 8.87
N LYS A 11 6.64 5.54 9.68
CA LYS A 11 7.11 4.15 9.48
C LYS A 11 6.22 3.46 8.42
N ASN A 12 6.74 3.19 7.22
CA ASN A 12 6.11 2.40 6.14
C ASN A 12 4.83 2.97 5.47
N LYS A 13 4.68 4.29 5.33
CA LYS A 13 3.59 4.86 4.50
C LYS A 13 4.15 5.73 3.40
N VAL A 14 3.55 5.69 2.21
CA VAL A 14 3.91 6.56 1.07
C VAL A 14 2.74 7.51 0.79
N SER A 15 3.04 8.78 0.53
CA SER A 15 2.04 9.73 0.04
C SER A 15 1.94 9.67 -1.49
N ILE A 16 0.72 9.53 -2.00
CA ILE A 16 0.42 9.54 -3.43
C ILE A 16 -0.46 10.76 -3.70
N ARG A 17 -0.09 11.58 -4.69
CA ARG A 17 -0.95 12.65 -5.20
C ARG A 17 -1.76 12.11 -6.37
N VAL A 18 -3.08 12.32 -6.31
CA VAL A 18 -4.04 11.92 -7.33
C VAL A 18 -4.88 13.12 -7.72
N LEU A 19 -5.20 13.22 -9.01
CA LEU A 19 -6.07 14.25 -9.55
C LEU A 19 -7.44 13.64 -9.82
N PHE A 20 -8.48 14.28 -9.31
CA PHE A 20 -9.87 13.96 -9.60
C PHE A 20 -10.51 15.13 -10.34
N SER A 21 -11.55 14.84 -11.13
CA SER A 21 -12.45 15.92 -11.55
C SER A 21 -13.14 16.50 -10.31
N GLU A 22 -13.53 17.77 -10.38
CA GLU A 22 -14.23 18.41 -9.27
C GLU A 22 -15.55 17.69 -8.94
N ALA A 23 -16.29 17.25 -9.96
CA ALA A 23 -17.54 16.51 -9.79
C ALA A 23 -17.35 15.18 -9.04
N ASP A 24 -16.30 14.43 -9.39
CA ASP A 24 -15.99 13.17 -8.71
C ASP A 24 -15.56 13.41 -7.26
N TYR A 25 -14.76 14.46 -7.03
CA TYR A 25 -14.35 14.83 -5.67
C TYR A 25 -15.56 15.19 -4.80
N GLN A 26 -16.50 15.99 -5.31
CA GLN A 26 -17.73 16.33 -4.57
C GLN A 26 -18.60 15.11 -4.28
N SER A 27 -18.61 14.13 -5.20
CA SER A 27 -19.33 12.86 -4.98
C SER A 27 -18.66 12.04 -3.87
N LEU A 28 -17.32 12.01 -3.82
CA LEU A 28 -16.56 11.37 -2.75
C LEU A 28 -16.77 12.04 -1.39
N VAL A 29 -16.84 13.37 -1.33
CA VAL A 29 -17.13 14.11 -0.08
C VAL A 29 -18.46 13.65 0.51
N LYS A 30 -19.52 13.63 -0.30
CA LYS A 30 -20.87 13.21 0.14
C LYS A 30 -20.90 11.76 0.63
N LEU A 31 -20.20 10.86 -0.05
CA LEU A 31 -20.09 9.46 0.37
C LEU A 31 -19.29 9.32 1.67
N ALA A 32 -18.20 10.06 1.82
CA ALA A 32 -17.37 10.04 3.02
C ALA A 32 -18.15 10.50 4.26
N GLU A 33 -18.99 11.53 4.11
CA GLU A 33 -19.92 11.99 5.15
C GLU A 33 -20.95 10.93 5.52
N LEU A 34 -21.57 10.30 4.52
CA LEU A 34 -22.57 9.24 4.72
C LEU A 34 -21.98 8.03 5.47
N GLU A 35 -20.77 7.61 5.08
CA GLU A 35 -20.05 6.48 5.71
C GLU A 35 -19.33 6.87 7.01
N ARG A 36 -19.38 8.15 7.43
CA ARG A 36 -18.65 8.70 8.59
C ARG A 36 -17.16 8.35 8.58
N THR A 37 -16.53 8.52 7.43
CA THR A 37 -15.13 8.14 7.17
C THR A 37 -14.39 9.28 6.45
N ASP A 38 -13.07 9.22 6.35
CA ASP A 38 -12.30 10.17 5.55
C ASP A 38 -12.14 9.70 4.09
N ILE A 39 -12.05 10.66 3.17
CA ILE A 39 -11.85 10.40 1.73
C ILE A 39 -10.61 9.54 1.50
N GLY A 40 -9.52 9.78 2.26
CA GLY A 40 -8.30 8.99 2.15
C GLY A 40 -8.53 7.51 2.48
N SER A 41 -9.33 7.21 3.50
CA SER A 41 -9.72 5.84 3.85
C SER A 41 -10.60 5.21 2.77
N MET A 42 -11.58 5.94 2.22
CA MET A 42 -12.38 5.45 1.09
C MET A 42 -11.53 5.09 -0.11
N VAL A 43 -10.65 6.00 -0.54
CA VAL A 43 -9.76 5.78 -1.69
C VAL A 43 -8.85 4.58 -1.43
N ARG A 44 -8.27 4.46 -0.23
CA ARG A 44 -7.47 3.29 0.14
C ARG A 44 -8.26 1.99 0.04
N ARG A 45 -9.50 1.96 0.54
CA ARG A 45 -10.38 0.78 0.45
C ARG A 45 -10.71 0.44 -1.00
N ALA A 46 -11.11 1.43 -1.80
CA ALA A 46 -11.43 1.24 -3.21
C ALA A 46 -10.22 0.70 -4.00
N VAL A 47 -9.03 1.26 -3.79
CA VAL A 47 -7.78 0.77 -4.40
C VAL A 47 -7.47 -0.65 -3.96
N ALA A 48 -7.60 -0.98 -2.67
CA ALA A 48 -7.38 -2.32 -2.17
C ALA A 48 -8.40 -3.33 -2.73
N LEU A 49 -9.66 -2.95 -2.90
CA LEU A 49 -10.69 -3.81 -3.50
C LEU A 49 -10.41 -4.06 -4.99
N GLN A 50 -10.07 -3.01 -5.75
CA GLN A 50 -9.85 -3.08 -7.18
C GLN A 50 -8.54 -3.79 -7.55
N TYR A 51 -7.49 -3.58 -6.76
CA TYR A 51 -6.14 -4.06 -7.01
C TYR A 51 -5.66 -4.99 -5.88
N SER A 52 -6.56 -5.74 -5.25
CA SER A 52 -6.17 -6.82 -4.35
C SER A 52 -5.40 -7.87 -5.15
N LEU A 53 -4.09 -7.63 -5.28
CA LEU A 53 -3.14 -8.58 -5.83
C LEU A 53 -3.12 -9.79 -4.90
N PRO A 54 -3.02 -11.03 -5.43
CA PRO A 54 -2.82 -12.20 -4.60
C PRO A 54 -1.56 -11.99 -3.75
N PRO A 55 -1.44 -12.65 -2.58
CA PRO A 55 -0.23 -12.57 -1.78
C PRO A 55 0.95 -12.93 -2.68
N CYS A 56 1.84 -11.97 -2.95
CA CYS A 56 3.08 -12.26 -3.66
C CYS A 56 3.75 -13.41 -2.92
N GLU A 57 3.92 -14.50 -3.65
CA GLU A 57 4.46 -15.73 -3.14
C GLU A 57 5.79 -15.45 -2.44
N LYS A 58 5.85 -15.96 -1.21
CA LYS A 58 7.03 -16.30 -0.42
C LYS A 58 8.36 -15.84 -1.04
N LEU A 59 9.01 -14.87 -0.39
CA LEU A 59 10.48 -14.88 -0.35
C LEU A 59 10.90 -16.19 0.35
N LYS A 60 11.10 -17.24 -0.43
CA LYS A 60 12.02 -18.32 -0.10
C LYS A 60 13.32 -18.03 -0.84
N ASP A 61 14.40 -18.28 -0.11
CA ASP A 61 15.82 -18.19 -0.46
C ASP A 61 16.30 -16.74 -0.66
N ASP A 62 17.29 -16.23 0.07
CA ASP A 62 18.55 -16.88 0.45
C ASP A 62 18.95 -16.60 1.91
N THR A 63 19.15 -17.65 2.72
CA THR A 63 20.29 -17.71 3.65
C THR A 63 20.65 -19.18 3.81
N GLU A 64 21.34 -19.68 2.79
CA GLU A 64 22.19 -20.85 2.92
C GLU A 64 23.41 -20.50 3.81
N ASN A 65 23.87 -21.51 4.55
CA ASN A 65 25.16 -21.64 5.25
C ASN A 65 25.33 -21.09 6.67
N THR A 66 25.40 -22.04 7.61
CA THR A 66 26.57 -22.43 8.45
C THR A 66 26.01 -22.89 9.81
N SER A 67 26.03 -24.17 10.21
CA SER A 67 27.23 -24.97 10.49
C SER A 67 26.87 -26.45 10.72
N ASP A 68 27.46 -27.36 9.95
CA ASP A 68 27.97 -28.64 10.49
C ASP A 68 29.27 -28.32 11.29
N PRO A 69 29.79 -29.12 12.25
CA PRO A 69 29.49 -30.53 12.50
C PRO A 69 29.42 -30.96 14.01
N ALA A 70 29.12 -32.25 14.22
CA ALA A 70 29.55 -33.11 15.33
C ALA A 70 28.50 -33.57 16.36
N ARG A 71 28.19 -34.89 16.26
CA ARG A 71 28.18 -35.94 17.30
C ARG A 71 27.11 -36.95 16.90
N GLY A 72 27.43 -38.18 16.51
CA GLY A 72 28.31 -39.13 17.19
C GLY A 72 27.40 -40.21 17.76
#